data_AF-A0A5B8L139-F1
#
_entry.id   AF-A0A5B8L139-F1
#
_cell.length_a   1.000
_cell.length_b   1.000
_cell.length_c   1.000
_cell.angle_alpha   90.00
_cell.angle_beta   90.00
_cell.angle_gamma   90.00
#
_symmetry.space_group_name_H-M   'P 1'
#
loop_
_entity.id
_entity.type
_entity.pdbx_description
1 polymer ?
#
loop_
_entity_poly.entity_id
_entity_poly.type
_entity_poly.pdbx_seq_one_letter_code
_entity_poly.pdbx_strand_id
1 'polypeptide(L)'
;MPVLLLSACVGVDTAATFGSSSAAHGRTVYRCSDGARMTVDNRGSSVVLTLDDSEPIELPASPADSRIRYGAAPYALLLDREEALLMKSGAEPNTCRR
;
A
#
# COMPACT_ATOMS: atom_id res chain seq x y z
N MET A 1 20.62 10.58 -50.17
CA MET A 1 19.52 10.31 -49.21
C MET A 1 19.94 9.10 -48.38
N PRO A 2 20.41 9.31 -47.15
CA PRO A 2 19.75 8.63 -46.04
C PRO A 2 19.54 9.56 -44.84
N VAL A 3 18.32 9.52 -44.29
CA VAL A 3 17.88 10.23 -43.10
C VAL A 3 18.24 9.36 -41.89
N LEU A 4 19.08 9.87 -40.99
CA LEU A 4 19.36 9.27 -39.68
C LEU A 4 18.33 9.79 -38.67
N LEU A 5 17.40 8.93 -38.25
CA LEU A 5 16.48 9.18 -37.14
C LEU A 5 17.11 8.69 -35.84
N LEU A 6 17.51 9.62 -34.97
CA LEU A 6 17.89 9.35 -33.58
C LEU A 6 16.63 9.47 -32.71
N SER A 7 16.02 8.34 -32.35
CA SER A 7 14.97 8.29 -31.33
C SER A 7 15.59 8.34 -29.93
N ALA A 8 15.29 9.41 -29.19
CA ALA A 8 15.57 9.52 -27.77
C ALA A 8 14.46 8.83 -26.96
N CYS A 9 14.78 7.81 -26.18
CA CYS A 9 13.89 7.29 -25.14
C CYS A 9 14.11 8.13 -23.88
N VAL A 10 13.17 9.01 -23.56
CA VAL A 10 13.09 9.66 -22.24
C VAL A 10 11.85 9.20 -21.50
N GLY A 11 12.04 8.98 -20.20
CA GLY A 11 10.98 8.90 -19.20
C GLY A 11 10.62 7.48 -18.79
N VAL A 12 10.94 7.12 -17.55
CA VAL A 12 9.90 6.92 -16.55
C VAL A 12 10.56 6.99 -15.16
N ASP A 13 10.02 7.90 -14.38
CA ASP A 13 10.32 8.17 -12.99
C ASP A 13 10.36 6.90 -12.14
N THR A 14 11.27 6.92 -11.17
CA THR A 14 11.42 5.95 -10.09
C THR A 14 10.17 5.95 -9.20
N ALA A 15 9.04 5.46 -9.72
CA ALA A 15 7.92 5.05 -8.90
C ALA A 15 8.44 3.90 -8.04
N ALA A 16 8.45 4.10 -6.72
CA ALA A 16 8.75 3.06 -5.75
C ALA A 16 8.13 1.75 -6.20
N THR A 17 8.99 0.78 -6.51
CA THR A 17 8.59 -0.54 -6.97
C THR A 17 7.96 -1.27 -5.78
N PHE A 18 6.71 -0.96 -5.47
CA PHE A 18 5.86 -1.83 -4.66
C PHE A 18 5.68 -3.10 -5.49
N GLY A 19 6.52 -4.09 -5.24
CA GLY A 19 6.53 -5.33 -5.99
C GLY A 19 5.16 -5.97 -5.90
N SER A 20 4.65 -6.54 -7.00
CA SER A 20 3.33 -7.22 -7.07
C SER A 20 3.27 -8.54 -6.27
N SER A 21 3.88 -8.59 -5.10
CA SER A 21 3.80 -9.72 -4.17
C SER A 21 2.60 -9.52 -3.25
N SER A 22 1.64 -10.44 -3.27
CA SER A 22 0.50 -10.40 -2.33
C SER A 22 0.98 -10.50 -0.89
N ALA A 23 0.43 -9.66 0.01
CA ALA A 23 0.73 -9.77 1.43
C ALA A 23 0.25 -11.12 2.00
N ALA A 24 1.03 -11.69 2.92
CA ALA A 24 0.66 -12.93 3.61
C ALA A 24 -0.66 -12.78 4.36
N HIS A 25 -1.43 -13.87 4.45
CA HIS A 25 -2.65 -13.94 5.23
C HIS A 25 -2.36 -13.93 6.74
N GLY A 26 -3.31 -13.42 7.52
CA GLY A 26 -3.24 -13.37 8.98
C GLY A 26 -2.71 -12.04 9.54
N ARG A 27 -2.41 -12.06 10.84
CA ARG A 27 -2.06 -10.86 11.61
C ARG A 27 -0.58 -10.48 11.47
N THR A 28 -0.33 -9.23 11.12
CA THR A 28 1.00 -8.60 11.03
C THR A 28 0.98 -7.27 11.77
N VAL A 29 2.10 -6.93 12.42
CA VAL A 29 2.31 -5.61 13.05
C VAL A 29 3.34 -4.83 12.25
N TYR A 30 3.07 -3.54 12.04
CA TYR A 30 3.95 -2.58 11.38
C TYR A 30 4.23 -1.39 12.31
N ARG A 31 5.31 -0.68 12.02
CA ARG A 31 5.73 0.60 12.60
C ARG A 31 5.72 1.65 11.50
N CYS A 32 4.93 2.68 11.70
CA CYS A 32 4.75 3.77 10.74
C CYS A 32 5.77 4.90 10.97
N SER A 33 5.98 5.72 9.95
CA SER A 33 7.00 6.77 9.96
C SER A 33 6.66 7.92 10.92
N ASP A 34 5.38 8.09 11.24
CA ASP A 34 4.88 8.98 12.30
C ASP A 34 5.03 8.40 13.72
N GLY A 35 5.58 7.20 13.85
CA GLY A 35 5.76 6.50 15.13
C GLY A 35 4.59 5.61 15.54
N ALA A 36 3.47 5.63 14.79
CA ALA A 36 2.30 4.81 15.10
C ALA A 36 2.57 3.31 14.94
N ARG A 37 1.89 2.50 15.75
CA ARG A 37 1.81 1.05 15.63
C ARG A 37 0.58 0.69 14.82
N MET A 38 0.78 0.01 13.70
CA MET A 38 -0.30 -0.46 12.84
C MET A 38 -0.41 -1.98 12.86
N THR A 39 -1.54 -2.52 13.29
CA THR A 39 -1.83 -3.96 13.20
C THR A 39 -2.78 -4.21 12.03
N VAL A 40 -2.42 -5.17 11.18
CA VAL A 40 -3.20 -5.57 10.01
C VAL A 40 -3.52 -7.06 10.11
N ASP A 41 -4.79 -7.40 10.10
CA ASP A 41 -5.27 -8.79 9.96
C ASP A 41 -5.79 -9.02 8.52
N ASN A 42 -5.00 -9.71 7.71
CA ASN A 42 -5.29 -9.93 6.30
C ASN A 42 -6.16 -11.18 6.08
N ARG A 43 -7.41 -10.95 5.64
CA ARG A 43 -8.42 -11.97 5.36
C ARG A 43 -8.52 -12.33 3.88
N GLY A 44 -7.67 -11.77 3.03
CA GLY A 44 -7.66 -11.98 1.58
C GLY A 44 -8.45 -10.92 0.83
N SER A 45 -9.78 -10.94 0.94
CA SER A 45 -10.68 -9.97 0.30
C SER A 45 -10.95 -8.71 1.12
N SER A 46 -10.51 -8.70 2.38
CA SER A 46 -10.52 -7.53 3.26
C SER A 46 -9.36 -7.60 4.25
N VAL A 47 -9.08 -6.48 4.88
CA VAL A 47 -8.14 -6.38 6.00
C VAL A 47 -8.84 -5.69 7.17
N VAL A 48 -8.50 -6.10 8.40
CA VAL A 48 -8.84 -5.34 9.60
C VAL A 48 -7.60 -4.59 10.07
N LEU A 49 -7.72 -3.27 10.10
CA LEU A 49 -6.70 -2.31 10.48
C LEU A 49 -6.94 -1.80 11.91
N THR A 50 -5.90 -1.75 12.73
CA THR A 50 -5.91 -1.11 14.05
C THR A 50 -4.68 -0.22 14.20
N LEU A 51 -4.86 1.05 14.56
CA LEU A 51 -3.79 2.04 14.72
C LEU A 51 -3.68 2.43 16.19
N ASP A 52 -2.52 2.26 16.83
CA ASP A 52 -2.28 2.63 18.23
C ASP A 52 -3.41 2.23 19.20
N ASP A 53 -3.90 0.99 19.03
CA ASP A 53 -5.00 0.41 19.82
C ASP A 53 -6.35 1.13 19.65
N SER A 54 -6.55 1.85 18.55
CA SER A 54 -7.84 2.42 18.14
C SER A 54 -8.90 1.36 17.88
N GLU A 55 -10.14 1.82 17.63
CA GLU A 55 -11.18 0.94 17.10
C GLU A 55 -10.71 0.27 15.78
N PRO A 56 -10.96 -1.05 15.61
CA PRO A 56 -10.63 -1.75 14.37
C PRO A 56 -11.47 -1.25 13.20
N ILE A 57 -10.83 -1.08 12.04
CA ILE A 57 -11.45 -0.61 10.81
C ILE A 57 -11.31 -1.70 9.75
N GLU A 58 -12.43 -2.14 9.19
CA GLU A 58 -12.39 -3.08 8.07
C GLU A 58 -12.27 -2.33 6.74
N LEU A 59 -11.27 -2.70 5.94
CA LEU A 59 -11.04 -2.17 4.60
C LEU A 59 -11.22 -3.30 3.58
N PRO A 60 -12.20 -3.22 2.67
CA PRO A 60 -12.35 -4.19 1.59
C PRO A 60 -11.23 -4.03 0.55
N ALA A 61 -10.92 -5.11 -0.16
CA ALA A 61 -10.06 -5.06 -1.33
C ALA A 61 -10.67 -4.13 -2.39
N SER A 62 -9.83 -3.27 -2.96
CA SER A 62 -10.25 -2.34 -4.02
C SER A 62 -9.19 -2.25 -5.12
N PRO A 63 -9.46 -2.75 -6.34
CA PRO A 63 -10.66 -3.50 -6.76
C PRO A 63 -10.84 -4.84 -6.01
N ALA A 64 -12.01 -5.48 -6.11
CA ALA A 64 -12.40 -6.62 -5.25
C ALA A 64 -11.48 -7.87 -5.34
N ASP A 65 -10.79 -8.04 -6.46
CA ASP A 65 -9.80 -9.11 -6.72
C ASP A 65 -8.39 -8.76 -6.22
N SER A 66 -8.17 -7.53 -5.77
CA SER A 66 -6.90 -7.05 -5.25
C SER A 66 -6.44 -7.86 -4.02
N ARG A 67 -5.11 -8.01 -3.91
CA ARG A 67 -4.41 -8.63 -2.77
C ARG A 67 -3.38 -7.72 -2.13
N ILE A 68 -3.32 -6.48 -2.61
CA ILE A 68 -2.34 -5.47 -2.21
C ILE A 68 -2.99 -4.12 -1.91
N ARG A 69 -4.15 -3.82 -2.49
CA ARG A 69 -4.88 -2.55 -2.32
C ARG A 69 -6.19 -2.78 -1.59
N TYR A 70 -6.39 -2.06 -0.51
CA TYR A 70 -7.59 -2.09 0.33
C TYR A 70 -8.03 -0.67 0.62
N GLY A 71 -9.32 -0.41 0.76
CA GLY A 71 -9.77 0.94 1.07
C GLY A 71 -11.26 1.10 1.32
N ALA A 72 -11.57 1.98 2.27
CA ALA A 72 -12.89 2.52 2.57
C ALA A 72 -12.69 3.92 3.15
N ALA A 73 -13.43 4.91 2.66
CA ALA A 73 -13.25 6.30 3.10
C ALA A 73 -13.33 6.41 4.64
N PRO A 74 -12.39 7.12 5.31
CA PRO A 74 -11.35 7.99 4.74
C PRO A 74 -9.98 7.31 4.52
N TYR A 75 -9.89 6.00 4.57
CA TYR A 75 -8.63 5.25 4.56
C TYR A 75 -8.40 4.44 3.28
N ALA A 76 -7.14 4.35 2.87
CA ALA A 76 -6.67 3.36 1.92
C ALA A 76 -5.35 2.76 2.39
N LEU A 77 -5.13 1.50 2.09
CA LEU A 77 -3.95 0.74 2.50
C LEU A 77 -3.38 0.01 1.29
N LEU A 78 -2.11 0.24 1.02
CA LEU A 78 -1.32 -0.59 0.12
C LEU A 78 -0.45 -1.53 0.97
N LEU A 79 -0.54 -2.83 0.76
CA LEU A 79 0.29 -3.83 1.42
C LEU A 79 1.33 -4.36 0.44
N ASP A 80 2.58 -4.33 0.87
CA ASP A 80 3.69 -5.11 0.34
C ASP A 80 4.15 -6.10 1.44
N ARG A 81 4.99 -7.08 1.11
CA ARG A 81 5.44 -8.10 2.06
C ARG A 81 6.13 -7.51 3.29
N GLU A 82 6.93 -6.47 3.14
CA GLU A 82 7.75 -5.90 4.23
C GLU A 82 7.33 -4.47 4.59
N GLU A 83 6.60 -3.82 3.69
CA GLU A 83 6.15 -2.45 3.83
C GLU A 83 4.63 -2.36 3.65
N ALA A 84 4.03 -1.32 4.21
CA ALA A 84 2.66 -0.95 3.99
C ALA A 84 2.59 0.57 3.85
N LEU A 85 1.75 1.07 2.94
CA LEU A 85 1.49 2.49 2.78
C LEU A 85 0.07 2.78 3.24
N LEU A 86 -0.06 3.50 4.35
CA LEU A 86 -1.34 3.96 4.86
C LEU A 86 -1.64 5.35 4.30
N MET A 87 -2.79 5.49 3.67
CA MET A 87 -3.29 6.76 3.16
C MET A 87 -4.53 7.13 3.97
N LYS A 88 -4.54 8.34 4.53
CA LYS A 88 -5.70 8.93 5.21
C LYS A 88 -6.08 10.21 4.48
N SER A 89 -7.37 10.39 4.19
CA SER A 89 -7.86 11.59 3.52
C SER A 89 -7.38 12.86 4.24
N GLY A 90 -6.77 13.78 3.50
CA GLY A 90 -6.24 15.04 4.02
C GLY A 90 -4.88 14.96 4.73
N ALA A 91 -4.24 13.79 4.77
CA ALA A 91 -2.89 13.62 5.30
C ALA A 91 -1.92 13.09 4.23
N GLU A 92 -0.62 13.31 4.44
CA GLU A 92 0.41 12.71 3.60
C GLU A 92 0.42 11.18 3.76
N PRO A 93 0.76 10.42 2.69
CA PRO A 93 0.91 8.97 2.79
C PRO A 93 1.94 8.58 3.84
N ASN A 94 1.58 7.65 4.72
CA ASN A 94 2.43 7.22 5.82
C ASN A 94 2.98 5.81 5.53
N THR A 95 4.31 5.73 5.35
CA THR A 95 5.00 4.46 5.15
C THR A 95 5.19 3.74 6.47
N CYS A 96 4.79 2.47 6.50
CA CYS A 96 4.91 1.57 7.63
C CYS A 96 5.73 0.34 7.26
N ARG A 97 6.56 -0.14 8.18
CA ARG A 97 7.46 -1.30 7.98
C ARG A 97 7.25 -2.32 9.08
N ARG A 98 7.42 -3.60 8.76
CA ARG A 98 7.30 -4.68 9.77
C ARG A 98 8.36 -4.56 10.87
#